data_AF-A0A2E3TXM3-F1
#
_entry.id   AF-A0A2E3TXM3-F1
#
_cell.length_a   1.000
_cell.length_b   1.000
_cell.length_c   1.000
_cell.angle_alpha   90.00
_cell.angle_beta   90.00
_cell.angle_gamma   90.00
#
_symmetry.space_group_name_H-M   'P 1'
#
loop_
_entity.id
_entity.type
_entity.pdbx_description
1 polymer ?
#
loop_
_entity_poly.entity_id
_entity_poly.type
_entity_poly.pdbx_seq_one_letter_code
_entity_poly.pdbx_strand_id
1 'polypeptide(L)'
;STEWRIHRDIYLKRKDISAIIHTHPTFSTAIACMNINIPSFHYMIAMAGSNDIKCAKYATFGTEQLSKNVIKALENRNACLMANHGLIVGSKDLKIASKLTEEVENISKQYLQILKSGKKPVLLSKNEMKKNIKKIKDYNYGKI
;
A
#
# COMPACT_ATOMS: atom_id res chain seq x y z
N SER A 1 9.13 10.14 16.45
CA SER A 1 9.51 9.14 15.42
C SER A 1 10.70 9.66 14.62
N THR A 2 11.71 8.82 14.37
CA THR A 2 12.85 9.13 13.46
C THR A 2 12.40 9.29 12.01
N GLU A 3 11.23 8.76 11.66
CA GLU A 3 10.62 8.80 10.32
C GLU A 3 9.53 9.86 10.20
N TRP A 4 9.55 10.91 11.02
CA TRP A 4 8.52 11.95 10.97
C TRP A 4 8.41 12.65 9.60
N ARG A 5 9.51 12.73 8.82
CA ARG A 5 9.56 13.44 7.54
C ARG A 5 8.61 12.84 6.50
N ILE A 6 8.55 11.51 6.38
CA ILE A 6 7.64 10.86 5.43
C ILE A 6 6.17 11.18 5.79
N HIS A 7 5.83 11.21 7.08
CA HIS A 7 4.48 11.59 7.52
C HIS A 7 4.15 13.05 7.17
N ARG A 8 5.05 14.00 7.53
CA ARG A 8 4.84 15.43 7.22
C ARG A 8 4.61 15.65 5.73
N ASP A 9 5.49 15.12 4.90
CA ASP A 9 5.47 15.44 3.48
C ASP A 9 4.28 14.78 2.76
N ILE A 10 3.81 13.61 3.23
CA ILE A 10 2.54 13.03 2.79
C ILE A 10 1.39 13.99 3.13
N TYR A 11 1.26 14.49 4.36
CA TYR A 11 0.21 15.47 4.70
C TYR A 11 0.30 16.78 3.89
N LEU A 12 1.50 17.18 3.49
CA LEU A 12 1.67 18.35 2.63
C LEU A 12 1.16 18.10 1.20
N LYS A 13 1.37 16.91 0.64
CA LYS A 13 1.00 16.58 -0.75
C LYS A 13 -0.36 15.90 -0.95
N ARG A 14 -0.85 15.18 0.05
CA ARG A 14 -2.12 14.43 -0.02
C ARG A 14 -3.11 14.98 1.00
N LYS A 15 -3.86 16.00 0.58
CA LYS A 15 -4.86 16.68 1.42
C LYS A 15 -6.08 15.82 1.74
N ASP A 16 -6.22 14.69 1.07
CA ASP A 16 -7.23 13.68 1.31
C ASP A 16 -6.84 12.65 2.40
N ILE A 17 -5.60 12.71 2.91
CA ILE A 17 -5.09 11.85 3.99
C ILE A 17 -5.03 12.64 5.29
N SER A 18 -5.65 12.11 6.35
CA SER A 18 -5.64 12.67 7.71
C SER A 18 -5.09 11.71 8.76
N ALA A 19 -4.77 10.47 8.37
CA ALA A 19 -4.15 9.48 9.22
C ALA A 19 -3.14 8.64 8.42
N ILE A 20 -1.95 8.44 9.00
CA ILE A 20 -0.86 7.67 8.39
C ILE A 20 -0.37 6.62 9.39
N ILE A 21 -0.24 5.38 8.93
CA ILE A 21 0.41 4.29 9.65
C ILE A 21 1.65 3.88 8.87
N HIS A 22 2.79 3.86 9.55
CA HIS A 22 4.01 3.24 9.08
C HIS A 22 4.34 2.06 10.00
N THR A 23 4.62 0.90 9.42
CA THR A 23 4.96 -0.33 10.14
C THR A 23 5.79 -1.27 9.27
N HIS A 24 6.40 -2.30 9.87
CA HIS A 24 7.23 -3.29 9.19
C HIS A 24 6.61 -4.70 9.30
N PRO A 25 5.42 -4.94 8.72
CA PRO A 25 4.73 -6.21 8.89
C PRO A 25 5.38 -7.29 8.03
N THR A 26 5.43 -8.52 8.54
CA THR A 26 6.31 -9.60 8.06
C THR A 26 6.23 -9.85 6.55
N PHE A 27 5.04 -10.02 5.99
CA PHE A 27 4.85 -10.40 4.60
C PHE A 27 5.02 -9.21 3.65
N SER A 28 4.49 -8.05 4.02
CA SER A 28 4.66 -6.82 3.22
C SER A 28 6.14 -6.43 3.14
N THR A 29 6.85 -6.50 4.26
CA THR A 29 8.31 -6.25 4.32
C THR A 29 9.07 -7.28 3.48
N ALA A 30 8.71 -8.56 3.53
CA ALA A 30 9.35 -9.58 2.69
C ALA A 30 9.21 -9.29 1.19
N ILE A 31 8.04 -8.86 0.72
CA ILE A 31 7.86 -8.42 -0.68
C ILE A 31 8.65 -7.13 -0.95
N ALA A 32 8.67 -6.20 0.00
CA ALA A 32 9.43 -4.97 -0.15
C ALA A 32 10.95 -5.23 -0.29
N CYS A 33 11.48 -6.25 0.40
CA CYS A 33 12.87 -6.70 0.23
C CYS A 33 13.14 -7.35 -1.15
N MET A 34 12.11 -7.83 -1.84
CA MET A 34 12.21 -8.27 -3.24
C MET A 34 12.17 -7.10 -4.23
N ASN A 35 11.84 -5.89 -3.77
CA ASN A 35 11.71 -4.68 -4.60
C ASN A 35 10.72 -4.86 -5.78
N ILE A 36 9.59 -5.52 -5.52
CA ILE A 36 8.52 -5.75 -6.51
C ILE A 36 7.20 -5.13 -6.06
N ASN A 37 6.33 -4.82 -7.02
CA ASN A 37 4.96 -4.38 -6.77
C ASN A 37 4.04 -5.59 -6.50
N ILE A 38 2.92 -5.34 -5.82
CA ILE A 38 1.83 -6.32 -5.72
C ILE A 38 0.81 -6.04 -6.84
N PRO A 39 0.66 -6.94 -7.84
CA PRO A 39 -0.24 -6.74 -8.97
C PRO A 39 -1.69 -7.11 -8.62
N SER A 40 -2.68 -6.76 -9.46
CA SER A 40 -4.12 -7.03 -9.27
C SER A 40 -4.55 -8.51 -9.29
N PHE A 41 -3.88 -9.39 -8.53
CA PHE A 41 -4.25 -10.81 -8.44
C PHE A 41 -5.50 -11.07 -7.59
N HIS A 42 -5.87 -10.12 -6.72
CA HIS A 42 -7.04 -10.20 -5.84
C HIS A 42 -7.80 -8.87 -5.82
N TYR A 43 -9.13 -8.92 -5.79
CA TYR A 43 -9.96 -7.71 -5.90
C TYR A 43 -9.76 -6.74 -4.72
N MET A 44 -9.39 -7.24 -3.54
CA MET A 44 -9.17 -6.44 -2.32
C MET A 44 -8.01 -5.45 -2.46
N ILE A 45 -7.14 -5.60 -3.46
CA ILE A 45 -6.13 -4.58 -3.80
C ILE A 45 -6.77 -3.22 -4.08
N ALA A 46 -8.04 -3.22 -4.54
CA ALA A 46 -8.81 -2.00 -4.71
C ALA A 46 -8.99 -1.18 -3.41
N MET A 47 -8.82 -1.77 -2.22
CA MET A 47 -8.80 -1.03 -0.95
C MET A 47 -7.63 -0.04 -0.87
N ALA A 48 -6.52 -0.31 -1.54
CA ALA A 48 -5.41 0.63 -1.68
C ALA A 48 -5.72 1.78 -2.66
N GLY A 49 -6.94 1.85 -3.21
CA GLY A 49 -7.41 2.93 -4.09
C GLY A 49 -6.94 2.81 -5.56
N SER A 50 -6.19 1.76 -5.90
CA SER A 50 -5.61 1.51 -7.23
C SER A 50 -5.78 0.06 -7.65
N ASN A 51 -5.22 -0.29 -8.81
CA ASN A 51 -5.15 -1.66 -9.33
C ASN A 51 -3.86 -2.41 -8.91
N ASP A 52 -3.07 -1.85 -8.01
CA ASP A 52 -1.78 -2.38 -7.57
C ASP A 52 -1.34 -1.71 -6.25
N ILE A 53 -0.33 -2.30 -5.60
CA ILE A 53 0.42 -1.67 -4.50
C ILE A 53 1.86 -1.54 -4.97
N LYS A 54 2.34 -0.30 -5.07
CA LYS A 54 3.70 -0.01 -5.54
C LYS A 54 4.73 -0.21 -4.44
N CYS A 55 5.94 -0.58 -4.83
CA CYS A 55 7.14 -0.51 -3.99
C CYS A 55 7.92 0.77 -4.33
N ALA A 56 8.06 1.65 -3.35
CA ALA A 56 8.89 2.84 -3.45
C ALA A 56 10.37 2.43 -3.50
N LYS A 57 11.17 3.14 -4.30
CA LYS A 57 12.62 2.94 -4.37
C LYS A 57 13.25 3.15 -2.99
N TYR A 58 14.27 2.35 -2.68
CA TYR A 58 15.03 2.49 -1.44
C TYR A 58 15.68 3.87 -1.33
N ALA A 59 15.71 4.37 -0.10
CA ALA A 59 16.60 5.42 0.38
C ALA A 59 16.70 5.24 1.91
N THR A 60 17.78 5.74 2.51
CA THR A 60 17.98 5.64 3.96
C THR A 60 16.81 6.24 4.74
N PHE A 61 16.38 5.55 5.81
CA PHE A 61 15.26 5.99 6.64
C PHE A 61 15.48 7.43 7.17
N GLY A 62 14.38 8.16 7.36
CA GLY A 62 14.41 9.54 7.85
C GLY A 62 14.95 10.59 6.86
N THR A 63 15.35 10.22 5.63
CA THR A 63 15.83 11.16 4.60
C THR A 63 14.70 11.79 3.78
N GLU A 64 14.98 12.95 3.19
CA GLU A 64 14.08 13.58 2.21
C GLU A 64 13.91 12.71 0.94
N GLN A 65 14.96 11.99 0.53
CA GLN A 65 14.89 11.15 -0.65
C GLN A 65 13.90 9.99 -0.46
N LEU A 66 13.85 9.38 0.73
CA LEU A 66 12.85 8.36 1.06
C LEU A 66 11.43 8.95 0.93
N SER A 67 11.22 10.13 1.49
CA SER A 67 9.95 10.84 1.42
C SER A 67 9.49 11.10 -0.02
N LYS A 68 10.39 11.59 -0.89
CA LYS A 68 10.11 11.78 -2.32
C LYS A 68 9.73 10.48 -3.03
N ASN A 69 10.43 9.39 -2.74
CA ASN A 69 10.15 8.07 -3.32
C ASN A 69 8.77 7.55 -2.88
N VAL A 70 8.43 7.70 -1.60
CA VAL A 70 7.14 7.29 -1.01
C VAL A 70 5.99 8.09 -1.62
N ILE A 71 6.10 9.41 -1.70
CA ILE A 71 5.05 10.27 -2.28
C ILE A 71 4.76 9.87 -3.73
N LYS A 72 5.80 9.63 -4.53
CA LYS A 72 5.65 9.17 -5.91
C LYS A 72 4.95 7.80 -6.00
N ALA A 73 5.27 6.89 -5.08
CA ALA A 73 4.61 5.57 -5.03
C ALA A 73 3.14 5.67 -4.60
N LEU A 74 2.80 6.64 -3.73
CA LEU A 74 1.45 6.90 -3.24
C LEU A 74 0.57 7.71 -4.20
N GLU A 75 1.07 8.17 -5.36
CA GLU A 75 0.24 8.85 -6.34
C GLU A 75 -0.97 7.97 -6.72
N ASN A 76 -2.19 8.48 -6.44
CA ASN A 76 -3.46 7.77 -6.61
C ASN A 76 -3.57 6.43 -5.85
N ARG A 77 -2.83 6.27 -4.75
CA ARG A 77 -2.82 5.08 -3.89
C ARG A 77 -2.89 5.46 -2.41
N ASN A 78 -3.42 4.58 -1.59
CA ASN A 78 -3.51 4.75 -0.14
C ASN A 78 -2.54 3.86 0.63
N ALA A 79 -1.78 3.02 -0.07
CA ALA A 79 -0.73 2.19 0.50
C ALA A 79 0.43 2.03 -0.50
N CYS A 80 1.66 1.97 0.01
CA CYS A 80 2.81 1.52 -0.76
C CYS A 80 3.82 0.78 0.11
N LEU A 81 4.51 -0.18 -0.48
CA LEU A 81 5.69 -0.81 0.11
C LEU A 81 6.88 0.15 -0.02
N MET A 82 7.88 -0.03 0.84
CA MET A 82 9.15 0.71 0.84
C MET A 82 10.28 -0.30 0.74
N ALA A 83 11.02 -0.29 -0.38
CA ALA A 83 12.01 -1.33 -0.67
C ALA A 83 12.98 -1.52 0.50
N ASN A 84 13.25 -2.77 0.88
CA ASN A 84 14.11 -3.12 2.04
C ASN A 84 13.74 -2.42 3.36
N HIS A 85 12.47 -2.09 3.59
CA HIS A 85 12.06 -1.31 4.76
C HIS A 85 10.73 -1.76 5.34
N GLY A 86 9.61 -1.59 4.64
CA GLY A 86 8.30 -1.92 5.21
C GLY A 86 7.11 -1.36 4.43
N LEU A 87 6.07 -0.96 5.15
CA LEU A 87 4.79 -0.50 4.62
C LEU A 87 4.44 0.89 5.14
N ILE A 88 3.86 1.72 4.28
CA ILE A 88 3.18 2.95 4.69
C ILE A 88 1.77 3.02 4.09
N VAL A 89 0.82 3.38 4.93
CA VAL A 89 -0.61 3.48 4.63
C VAL A 89 -1.12 4.85 5.03
N GLY A 90 -1.91 5.48 4.16
CA GLY A 90 -2.56 6.75 4.43
C GLY A 90 -4.05 6.69 4.13
N SER A 91 -4.87 7.25 5.03
CA SER A 91 -6.33 7.30 4.85
C SER A 91 -6.95 8.51 5.57
N LYS A 92 -8.28 8.62 5.54
CA LYS A 92 -9.03 9.72 6.17
C LYS A 92 -9.13 9.63 7.70
N ASP A 93 -8.89 8.46 8.30
CA ASP A 93 -8.91 8.27 9.75
C ASP A 93 -8.07 7.04 10.17
N LEU A 94 -7.73 6.94 11.46
CA LEU A 94 -6.87 5.87 11.95
C LEU A 94 -7.51 4.48 11.83
N LYS A 95 -8.83 4.37 11.95
CA LYS A 95 -9.56 3.10 11.89
C LYS A 95 -9.45 2.49 10.50
N ILE A 96 -9.65 3.30 9.46
CA ILE A 96 -9.52 2.86 8.08
C ILE A 96 -8.05 2.60 7.72
N ALA A 97 -7.12 3.42 8.22
CA ALA A 97 -5.69 3.18 8.01
C ALA A 97 -5.27 1.85 8.64
N SER A 98 -5.74 1.51 9.83
CA SER A 98 -5.45 0.24 10.50
C SER A 98 -5.98 -0.94 9.71
N LYS A 99 -7.26 -0.88 9.30
CA LYS A 99 -7.87 -1.95 8.50
C LYS A 99 -7.18 -2.14 7.15
N LEU A 100 -6.80 -1.05 6.48
CA LEU A 100 -6.03 -1.14 5.23
C LEU A 100 -4.63 -1.71 5.46
N THR A 101 -3.99 -1.40 6.59
CA THR A 101 -2.70 -1.98 6.97
C THR A 101 -2.79 -3.50 7.12
N GLU A 102 -3.80 -3.99 7.85
CA GLU A 102 -4.08 -5.43 8.01
C GLU A 102 -4.38 -6.11 6.68
N GLU A 103 -5.20 -5.47 5.83
CA GLU A 103 -5.55 -6.04 4.52
C GLU A 103 -4.34 -6.12 3.58
N VAL A 104 -3.48 -5.09 3.55
CA VAL A 104 -2.26 -5.12 2.75
C VAL A 104 -1.33 -6.24 3.22
N GLU A 105 -1.25 -6.50 4.52
CA GLU A 105 -0.47 -7.62 5.04
C GLU A 105 -1.08 -8.98 4.65
N ASN A 106 -2.41 -9.12 4.71
CA ASN A 106 -3.12 -10.32 4.25
C ASN A 106 -2.90 -10.58 2.75
N ILE A 107 -3.04 -9.55 1.91
CA ILE A 107 -2.75 -9.63 0.47
C ILE A 107 -1.28 -10.01 0.24
N SER A 108 -0.36 -9.42 1.00
CA SER A 108 1.07 -9.72 0.91
C SER A 108 1.36 -11.19 1.23
N LYS A 109 0.74 -11.73 2.28
CA LYS A 109 0.82 -13.16 2.62
C LYS A 109 0.37 -14.05 1.47
N GLN A 110 -0.80 -13.75 0.89
CA GLN A 110 -1.33 -14.51 -0.25
C GLN A 110 -0.40 -14.44 -1.46
N TYR A 111 0.11 -13.26 -1.79
CA TYR A 111 1.01 -13.08 -2.92
C TYR A 111 2.31 -13.89 -2.75
N LEU A 112 2.90 -13.88 -1.55
CA LEU A 112 4.06 -14.72 -1.25
C LEU A 112 3.78 -16.21 -1.38
N GLN A 113 2.59 -16.70 -0.99
CA GLN A 113 2.23 -18.11 -1.22
C GLN A 113 2.12 -18.44 -2.71
N ILE A 114 1.59 -17.52 -3.52
CA ILE A 114 1.54 -17.69 -4.98
C ILE A 114 2.97 -17.75 -5.54
N LEU A 115 3.84 -16.81 -5.17
CA LEU A 115 5.24 -16.81 -5.60
C LEU A 115 5.98 -18.08 -5.17
N LYS A 116 5.76 -18.54 -3.93
CA LYS A 116 6.33 -19.79 -3.39
C LYS A 116 5.91 -21.02 -4.20
N SER A 117 4.70 -21.02 -4.76
CA SER A 117 4.22 -22.13 -5.60
C SER A 117 4.90 -22.21 -6.98
N GLY A 118 5.69 -21.19 -7.36
CA GLY A 118 6.29 -21.06 -8.69
C GLY A 118 5.31 -20.67 -9.80
N LYS A 119 4.02 -20.48 -9.48
CA LYS A 119 2.99 -20.06 -10.44
C LYS A 119 2.90 -18.54 -10.54
N LYS A 120 2.50 -18.06 -11.71
CA LYS A 120 2.08 -16.67 -11.90
C LYS A 120 0.59 -16.53 -11.58
N PRO A 121 0.16 -15.51 -10.81
CA PRO A 121 -1.26 -15.27 -10.60
C PRO A 121 -1.97 -14.86 -11.88
N VAL A 122 -3.25 -15.20 -11.99
CA VAL A 122 -4.16 -14.56 -12.93
C VAL A 122 -4.47 -13.16 -12.43
N LEU A 123 -4.36 -12.16 -13.30
CA LEU A 123 -4.57 -10.75 -12.93
C LEU A 123 -5.94 -10.28 -13.38
N LEU A 124 -6.63 -9.57 -12.50
CA LEU A 124 -7.84 -8.84 -12.83
C LEU A 124 -7.50 -7.69 -13.77
N SER A 125 -8.36 -7.48 -14.76
CA SER A 125 -8.22 -6.40 -15.74
C SER A 125 -8.35 -5.02 -15.08
N LYS A 126 -7.83 -3.99 -15.75
CA LYS A 126 -8.00 -2.59 -15.30
C LYS A 126 -9.48 -2.20 -15.17
N ASN A 127 -10.34 -2.74 -16.02
CA ASN A 127 -11.77 -2.44 -16.01
C ASN A 127 -12.47 -3.09 -14.80
N GLU A 128 -12.12 -4.33 -14.46
CA GLU A 128 -12.62 -4.98 -13.24
C GLU A 128 -12.13 -4.25 -11.99
N MET A 129 -10.85 -3.87 -11.94
CA MET A 129 -10.33 -3.12 -10.80
C MET A 129 -11.01 -1.75 -10.65
N LYS A 130 -11.30 -1.03 -11.74
CA LYS A 130 -12.10 0.20 -11.69
C LYS A 130 -13.49 -0.03 -11.10
N LYS A 131 -14.18 -1.11 -11.49
CA LYS A 131 -15.49 -1.49 -10.91
C LYS A 131 -15.36 -1.80 -9.42
N ASN A 132 -14.32 -2.53 -9.01
CA ASN A 132 -14.07 -2.90 -7.62
C ASN A 132 -13.74 -1.68 -6.75
N ILE A 133 -12.91 -0.74 -7.23
CA ILE A 133 -12.60 0.52 -6.55
C ILE A 133 -13.88 1.33 -6.31
N LYS A 134 -14.76 1.40 -7.32
CA LYS A 134 -16.06 2.08 -7.17
C LYS A 134 -16.93 1.39 -6.12
N LYS A 135 -17.09 0.06 -6.19
CA LYS A 135 -17.86 -0.71 -5.20
C LYS A 135 -17.32 -0.53 -3.78
N ILE A 136 -16.01 -0.61 -3.56
CA ILE A 136 -15.43 -0.45 -2.21
C ILE A 136 -15.74 0.93 -1.62
N LYS A 137 -15.74 1.98 -2.45
CA LYS A 137 -16.17 3.33 -2.04
C LYS A 137 -17.65 3.38 -1.70
N ASP A 138 -18.51 2.77 -2.53
CA ASP A 138 -19.97 2.80 -2.37
C ASP A 138 -20.46 1.98 -1.16
N TYR A 139 -19.86 0.81 -0.92
CA TYR A 139 -20.24 -0.10 0.17
C TYR A 139 -19.70 0.33 1.55
N ASN A 140 -19.04 1.49 1.65
CA ASN A 140 -18.41 1.96 2.90
C ASN A 140 -17.52 0.87 3.55
N TYR A 141 -16.86 0.03 2.75
CA TYR A 141 -16.09 -1.11 3.24
C TYR A 141 -14.94 -0.63 4.14
N GLY A 142 -15.14 -0.65 5.47
CA GLY A 142 -14.18 -0.13 6.45
C GLY A 142 -14.65 1.04 7.34
N LYS A 143 -15.86 1.58 7.18
CA LYS A 143 -16.50 2.39 8.23
C LYS A 143 -17.39 1.47 9.08
N ILE A 144 -17.13 1.38 10.39
CA ILE A 144 -18.20 1.18 11.39
C ILE A 144 -18.45 2.56 11.95
#